data_AF-A0A3D4CUD3-F1
#
_entry.id   AF-A0A3D4CUD3-F1
#
_cell.length_a   1.000
_cell.length_b   1.000
_cell.length_c   1.000
_cell.angle_alpha   90.00
_cell.angle_beta   90.00
_cell.angle_gamma   90.00
#
_symmetry.space_group_name_H-M   'P 1'
#
loop_
_entity.id
_entity.type
_entity.pdbx_description
1 polymer ?
#
loop_
_entity_poly.entity_id
_entity_poly.type
_entity_poly.pdbx_seq_one_letter_code
_entity_poly.pdbx_strand_id
1 'polypeptide(L)'
;EDPDGALASLSSASGKQAYADAGTVLGTLAAMDPAKAAAWLSNSDNPILNQPWMSGFLTQSVAEQWARQDPDAALEWASTLDPDQRVGAYSGIIDNIMQSDPQRAADLAMSLDSSERPKLLGQIAEAWGAQDPGEAVNWANSLAAGDREGALQEALGSWAASAPSEAAAYVDQLPEQERAGVVGEIARNWAQQEPEEAAEWLGSQPEGQSKADAMGHVMWNWTTSDPEAAANWLGEQPAGPSYDSGVTGLAKAATHAYDDPSTAVNWASTIENQDLRDSMTQHTLGVWRRQDEAAAESWAADNQVDLPPAQPARK
;
A
#
# COMPACT_ATOMS: atom_id res chain seq x y z
N GLU A 1 -14.01 24.99 -27.21
CA GLU A 1 -12.91 24.79 -28.18
C GLU A 1 -13.38 23.82 -29.26
N ASP A 2 -12.69 23.76 -30.41
CA ASP A 2 -12.98 22.81 -31.47
C ASP A 2 -12.42 21.42 -31.08
N PRO A 3 -13.27 20.45 -30.70
CA PRO A 3 -12.81 19.15 -30.22
C PRO A 3 -12.09 18.36 -31.32
N ASP A 4 -12.46 18.57 -32.58
CA ASP A 4 -11.85 17.89 -33.72
C ASP A 4 -10.44 18.38 -33.99
N GLY A 5 -10.22 19.70 -33.89
CA GLY A 5 -8.89 20.30 -33.97
C GLY A 5 -7.96 19.84 -32.85
N ALA A 6 -8.48 19.67 -31.63
CA ALA A 6 -7.71 19.19 -30.48
C ALA A 6 -7.37 17.70 -30.58
N LEU A 7 -8.29 16.85 -31.08
CA LEU A 7 -7.99 15.44 -31.34
C LEU A 7 -6.94 15.25 -32.44
N ALA A 8 -7.04 16.04 -33.51
CA ALA A 8 -6.11 15.96 -34.63
C ALA A 8 -4.68 16.33 -34.24
N SER A 9 -4.50 17.26 -33.29
CA SER A 9 -3.17 17.64 -32.82
C SER A 9 -2.51 16.51 -32.01
N LEU A 10 -3.28 15.75 -31.23
CA LEU A 10 -2.77 14.61 -30.44
C LEU A 10 -2.19 13.49 -31.29
N SER A 11 -2.82 13.15 -32.42
CA SER A 11 -2.36 12.07 -33.30
C SER A 11 -0.98 12.34 -33.92
N SER A 12 -0.51 13.58 -33.90
CA SER A 12 0.83 13.99 -34.40
C SER A 12 1.84 14.33 -33.29
N ALA A 13 1.40 14.38 -32.03
CA ALA A 13 2.19 14.81 -30.90
C ALA A 13 3.07 13.69 -30.32
N SER A 14 4.23 14.04 -29.76
CA SER A 14 5.13 13.09 -29.10
C SER A 14 5.79 13.68 -27.84
N GLY A 15 6.19 12.82 -26.91
CA GLY A 15 6.86 13.22 -25.66
C GLY A 15 5.91 13.50 -24.49
N LYS A 16 6.46 13.96 -23.35
CA LYS A 16 5.71 14.12 -22.08
C LYS A 16 4.52 15.08 -22.17
N GLN A 17 4.66 16.16 -22.94
CA GLN A 17 3.59 17.13 -23.12
C GLN A 17 2.39 16.52 -23.86
N ALA A 18 2.65 15.68 -24.86
CA ALA A 18 1.60 14.98 -25.61
C ALA A 18 0.74 14.08 -24.72
N TYR A 19 1.33 13.46 -23.69
CA TYR A 19 0.58 12.63 -22.73
C TYR A 19 -0.34 13.46 -21.82
N ALA A 20 0.15 14.58 -21.31
CA ALA A 20 -0.65 15.50 -20.49
C ALA A 20 -1.81 16.11 -21.30
N ASP A 21 -1.52 16.52 -22.54
CA ASP A 21 -2.51 17.09 -23.45
C ASP A 21 -3.57 16.03 -23.82
N ALA A 22 -3.15 14.77 -24.06
CA ALA A 22 -4.07 13.68 -24.39
C ALA A 22 -5.09 13.41 -23.29
N GLY A 23 -4.65 13.37 -22.02
CA GLY A 23 -5.55 13.17 -20.89
C GLY A 23 -6.60 14.29 -20.79
N THR A 24 -6.17 15.54 -20.92
CA THR A 24 -7.06 16.71 -20.83
C THR A 24 -8.07 16.76 -21.97
N VAL A 25 -7.59 16.59 -23.21
CA VAL A 25 -8.41 16.67 -24.41
C VAL A 25 -9.41 15.51 -24.45
N LEU A 26 -8.98 14.26 -24.18
CA LEU A 26 -9.90 13.13 -24.16
C LEU A 26 -10.89 13.19 -23.02
N GLY A 27 -10.49 13.63 -21.81
CA GLY A 27 -11.43 13.81 -20.71
C GLY A 27 -12.51 14.84 -21.05
N THR A 28 -12.12 15.97 -21.66
CA THR A 28 -13.05 17.01 -22.11
C THR A 28 -13.97 16.51 -23.22
N LEU A 29 -13.41 15.79 -24.19
CA LEU A 29 -14.20 15.20 -25.27
C LEU A 29 -15.17 14.15 -24.73
N ALA A 30 -14.75 13.29 -23.81
CA ALA A 30 -15.61 12.26 -23.24
C ALA A 30 -16.79 12.85 -22.46
N ALA A 31 -16.57 14.00 -21.79
CA ALA A 31 -17.65 14.75 -21.14
C ALA A 31 -18.66 15.36 -22.13
N MET A 32 -18.30 15.53 -23.41
CA MET A 32 -19.17 16.10 -24.45
C MET A 32 -19.78 15.05 -25.39
N ASP A 33 -18.98 14.07 -25.80
CA ASP A 33 -19.28 13.01 -26.76
C ASP A 33 -18.38 11.79 -26.44
N PRO A 34 -18.82 10.93 -25.49
CA PRO A 34 -18.01 9.80 -25.05
C PRO A 34 -17.85 8.73 -26.13
N ALA A 35 -18.82 8.57 -27.03
CA ALA A 35 -18.72 7.65 -28.16
C ALA A 35 -17.59 8.06 -29.13
N LYS A 36 -17.42 9.37 -29.35
CA LYS A 36 -16.33 9.90 -30.17
C LYS A 36 -14.96 9.75 -29.49
N ALA A 37 -14.89 9.94 -28.16
CA ALA A 37 -13.66 9.69 -27.40
C ALA A 37 -13.27 8.19 -27.46
N ALA A 38 -14.24 7.30 -27.28
CA ALA A 38 -14.07 5.86 -27.41
C ALA A 38 -13.59 5.45 -28.81
N ALA A 39 -14.20 6.01 -29.87
CA ALA A 39 -13.77 5.75 -31.24
C ALA A 39 -12.31 6.18 -31.51
N TRP A 40 -11.85 7.26 -30.89
CA TRP A 40 -10.45 7.68 -30.98
C TRP A 40 -9.50 6.70 -30.27
N LEU A 41 -9.92 6.13 -29.13
CA LEU A 41 -9.16 5.10 -28.39
C LEU A 41 -9.05 3.77 -29.14
N SER A 42 -9.99 3.44 -30.02
CA SER A 42 -9.93 2.24 -30.86
C SER A 42 -9.02 2.38 -32.08
N ASN A 43 -8.46 3.58 -32.34
CA ASN A 43 -7.58 3.79 -33.49
C ASN A 43 -6.15 3.34 -33.19
N SER A 44 -5.80 2.13 -33.62
CA SER A 44 -4.48 1.52 -33.44
C SER A 44 -3.31 2.28 -34.08
N ASP A 45 -3.58 3.21 -34.99
CA ASP A 45 -2.54 4.02 -35.64
C ASP A 45 -2.07 5.19 -34.75
N ASN A 46 -2.72 5.45 -33.62
CA ASN A 46 -2.35 6.53 -32.69
C ASN A 46 -1.10 6.16 -31.87
N PRO A 47 0.05 6.84 -32.05
CA PRO A 47 1.31 6.47 -31.40
C PRO A 47 1.29 6.64 -29.88
N ILE A 48 0.38 7.47 -29.35
CA ILE A 48 0.16 7.63 -27.89
C ILE A 48 -0.37 6.33 -27.27
N LEU A 49 -1.18 5.56 -28.00
CA LEU A 49 -1.79 4.31 -27.53
C LEU A 49 -0.82 3.12 -27.56
N ASN A 50 0.33 3.26 -28.24
CA ASN A 50 1.39 2.25 -28.23
C ASN A 50 2.02 2.05 -26.85
N GLN A 51 1.80 2.97 -25.91
CA GLN A 51 2.23 2.85 -24.53
C GLN A 51 1.10 2.23 -23.69
N PRO A 52 1.23 0.99 -23.19
CA PRO A 52 0.14 0.30 -22.49
C PRO A 52 -0.40 1.09 -21.28
N TRP A 53 0.48 1.73 -20.52
CA TRP A 53 0.11 2.54 -19.36
C TRP A 53 -0.74 3.78 -19.74
N MET A 54 -0.45 4.43 -20.87
CA MET A 54 -1.26 5.55 -21.37
C MET A 54 -2.59 5.07 -21.91
N SER A 55 -2.58 3.99 -22.68
CA SER A 55 -3.80 3.40 -23.23
C SER A 55 -4.80 3.04 -22.13
N GLY A 56 -4.33 2.37 -21.06
CA GLY A 56 -5.13 2.05 -19.88
C GLY A 56 -5.65 3.30 -19.17
N PHE A 57 -4.78 4.28 -18.90
CA PHE A 57 -5.15 5.54 -18.24
C PHE A 57 -6.24 6.31 -19.00
N LEU A 58 -6.07 6.49 -20.31
CA LEU A 58 -7.04 7.22 -21.13
C LEU A 58 -8.36 6.46 -21.24
N THR A 59 -8.30 5.12 -21.36
CA THR A 59 -9.49 4.26 -21.35
C THR A 59 -10.28 4.44 -20.06
N GLN A 60 -9.63 4.36 -18.90
CA GLN A 60 -10.27 4.58 -17.60
C GLN A 60 -10.90 5.97 -17.51
N SER A 61 -10.19 7.03 -17.95
CA SER A 61 -10.71 8.40 -17.92
C SER A 61 -11.95 8.58 -18.80
N VAL A 62 -11.95 8.02 -20.02
CA VAL A 62 -13.14 8.05 -20.90
C VAL A 62 -14.28 7.27 -20.27
N ALA A 63 -14.03 6.09 -19.69
CA ALA A 63 -15.02 5.27 -19.03
C ALA A 63 -15.70 6.00 -17.86
N GLU A 64 -14.91 6.68 -17.03
CA GLU A 64 -15.39 7.46 -15.89
C GLU A 64 -16.29 8.63 -16.35
N GLN A 65 -15.88 9.39 -17.37
CA GLN A 65 -16.69 10.49 -17.91
C GLN A 65 -17.95 10.01 -18.63
N TRP A 66 -17.88 8.86 -19.30
CA TRP A 66 -19.05 8.25 -19.90
C TRP A 66 -20.03 7.78 -18.81
N ALA A 67 -19.55 7.11 -17.77
CA ALA A 67 -20.38 6.61 -16.67
C ALA A 67 -21.16 7.73 -15.96
N ARG A 68 -20.57 8.92 -15.83
CA ARG A 68 -21.26 10.12 -15.29
C ARG A 68 -22.49 10.53 -16.10
N GLN A 69 -22.55 10.20 -17.39
CA GLN A 69 -23.64 10.54 -18.30
C GLN A 69 -24.59 9.35 -18.48
N ASP A 70 -24.03 8.18 -18.79
CA ASP A 70 -24.75 6.95 -19.09
C ASP A 70 -23.88 5.74 -18.69
N PRO A 71 -24.06 5.20 -17.47
CA PRO A 71 -23.27 4.06 -16.99
C PRO A 71 -23.55 2.78 -17.76
N ASP A 72 -24.76 2.60 -18.30
CA ASP A 72 -25.11 1.37 -19.03
C ASP A 72 -24.43 1.34 -20.40
N ALA A 73 -24.40 2.48 -21.11
CA ALA A 73 -23.64 2.61 -22.35
C ALA A 73 -22.12 2.49 -22.14
N ALA A 74 -21.60 3.04 -21.04
CA ALA A 74 -20.19 2.90 -20.69
C ALA A 74 -19.81 1.43 -20.44
N LEU A 75 -20.68 0.66 -19.77
CA LEU A 75 -20.51 -0.77 -19.55
C LEU A 75 -20.55 -1.58 -20.83
N GLU A 76 -21.50 -1.27 -21.72
CA GLU A 76 -21.56 -1.90 -23.03
C GLU A 76 -20.27 -1.67 -23.80
N TRP A 77 -19.76 -0.44 -23.83
CA TRP A 77 -18.48 -0.13 -24.46
C TRP A 77 -17.31 -0.88 -23.80
N ALA A 78 -17.20 -0.84 -22.46
CA ALA A 78 -16.14 -1.52 -21.74
C ALA A 78 -16.07 -3.02 -22.05
N SER A 79 -17.22 -3.68 -22.21
CA SER A 79 -17.30 -5.11 -22.54
C SER A 79 -16.69 -5.46 -23.91
N THR A 80 -16.57 -4.47 -24.81
CA THR A 80 -15.97 -4.65 -26.16
C THR A 80 -14.45 -4.53 -26.18
N LEU A 81 -13.84 -4.09 -25.08
CA LEU A 81 -12.40 -3.84 -25.00
C LEU A 81 -11.60 -5.12 -24.75
N ASP A 82 -10.35 -5.09 -25.17
CA ASP A 82 -9.37 -6.13 -24.84
C ASP A 82 -9.16 -6.21 -23.30
N PRO A 83 -8.80 -7.39 -22.74
CA PRO A 83 -8.73 -7.60 -21.30
C PRO A 83 -7.92 -6.55 -20.52
N ASP A 84 -6.78 -6.12 -21.06
CA ASP A 84 -5.89 -5.15 -20.41
C ASP A 84 -6.54 -3.77 -20.27
N GLN A 85 -7.37 -3.36 -21.24
CA GLN A 85 -8.09 -2.08 -21.24
C GLN A 85 -9.41 -2.17 -20.48
N ARG A 86 -10.08 -3.33 -20.59
CA ARG A 86 -11.40 -3.57 -20.01
C ARG A 86 -11.42 -3.42 -18.50
N VAL A 87 -10.41 -3.93 -17.81
CA VAL A 87 -10.26 -3.75 -16.36
C VAL A 87 -10.17 -2.26 -15.98
N GLY A 88 -9.40 -1.46 -16.72
CA GLY A 88 -9.30 -0.02 -16.48
C GLY A 88 -10.61 0.71 -16.75
N ALA A 89 -11.34 0.32 -17.80
CA ALA A 89 -12.66 0.87 -18.09
C ALA A 89 -13.66 0.56 -16.97
N TYR A 90 -13.74 -0.71 -16.52
CA TYR A 90 -14.60 -1.10 -15.42
C TYR A 90 -14.23 -0.39 -14.12
N SER A 91 -12.95 -0.23 -13.80
CA SER A 91 -12.49 0.56 -12.65
C SER A 91 -13.05 1.99 -12.71
N GLY A 92 -12.93 2.69 -13.84
CA GLY A 92 -13.45 4.06 -13.97
C GLY A 92 -14.97 4.16 -13.85
N ILE A 93 -15.72 3.17 -14.36
CA ILE A 93 -17.17 3.10 -14.23
C ILE A 93 -17.57 2.83 -12.77
N ILE A 94 -16.91 1.87 -12.12
CA ILE A 94 -17.13 1.51 -10.73
C ILE A 94 -16.84 2.71 -9.82
N ASP A 95 -15.72 3.39 -10.00
CA ASP A 95 -15.36 4.59 -9.21
C ASP A 95 -16.43 5.69 -9.29
N ASN A 96 -17.07 5.83 -10.46
CA ASN A 96 -18.16 6.77 -10.61
C ASN A 96 -19.42 6.33 -9.85
N ILE A 97 -19.82 5.07 -9.97
CA ILE A 97 -21.02 4.53 -9.31
C ILE A 97 -20.83 4.54 -7.78
N MET A 98 -19.64 4.16 -7.30
CA MET A 98 -19.24 4.10 -5.89
C MET A 98 -19.54 5.39 -5.12
N GLN A 99 -19.39 6.56 -5.76
CA GLN A 99 -19.65 7.86 -5.12
C GLN A 99 -21.12 8.05 -4.70
N SER A 100 -22.05 7.30 -5.30
CA SER A 100 -23.49 7.46 -5.08
C SER A 100 -24.18 6.19 -4.59
N ASP A 101 -23.70 5.01 -5.01
CA ASP A 101 -24.33 3.72 -4.72
C ASP A 101 -23.26 2.60 -4.67
N PRO A 102 -22.56 2.44 -3.53
CA PRO A 102 -21.59 1.37 -3.33
C PRO A 102 -22.13 -0.03 -3.57
N GLN A 103 -23.40 -0.28 -3.21
CA GLN A 103 -24.03 -1.58 -3.41
C GLN A 103 -24.20 -1.89 -4.89
N ARG A 104 -24.64 -0.91 -5.70
CA ARG A 104 -24.75 -1.10 -7.16
C ARG A 104 -23.39 -1.37 -7.80
N ALA A 105 -22.34 -0.70 -7.35
CA ALA A 105 -20.98 -0.95 -7.84
C ALA A 105 -20.50 -2.37 -7.49
N ALA A 106 -20.78 -2.85 -6.27
CA ALA A 106 -20.52 -4.22 -5.87
C ALA A 106 -21.29 -5.25 -6.71
N ASP A 107 -22.60 -5.04 -6.90
CA ASP A 107 -23.44 -5.93 -7.70
C ASP A 107 -22.96 -6.00 -9.16
N LEU A 108 -22.53 -4.86 -9.70
CA LEU A 108 -21.90 -4.78 -11.02
C LEU A 108 -20.63 -5.62 -11.06
N ALA A 109 -19.68 -5.45 -10.13
CA ALA A 109 -18.44 -6.22 -10.11
C ALA A 109 -18.70 -7.73 -10.01
N MET A 110 -19.72 -8.14 -9.26
CA MET A 110 -20.13 -9.54 -9.15
C MET A 110 -20.71 -10.11 -10.45
N SER A 111 -21.26 -9.26 -11.33
CA SER A 111 -21.78 -9.68 -12.64
C SER A 111 -20.70 -9.90 -13.70
N LEU A 112 -19.48 -9.40 -13.46
CA LEU A 112 -18.36 -9.50 -14.40
C LEU A 112 -17.66 -10.87 -14.35
N ASP A 113 -16.81 -11.10 -15.35
CA ASP A 113 -15.97 -12.30 -15.46
C ASP A 113 -15.10 -12.49 -14.22
N SER A 114 -14.94 -13.75 -13.80
CA SER A 114 -14.21 -14.10 -12.58
C SER A 114 -12.73 -13.71 -12.59
N SER A 115 -12.12 -13.51 -13.77
CA SER A 115 -10.73 -13.06 -13.88
C SER A 115 -10.54 -11.59 -13.50
N GLU A 116 -11.58 -10.77 -13.62
CA GLU A 116 -11.52 -9.31 -13.41
C GLU A 116 -12.03 -8.92 -12.04
N ARG A 117 -12.98 -9.72 -11.55
CA ARG A 117 -13.71 -9.51 -10.31
C ARG A 117 -12.81 -9.29 -9.08
N PRO A 118 -11.78 -10.10 -8.76
CA PRO A 118 -11.03 -9.93 -7.52
C PRO A 118 -10.40 -8.54 -7.38
N LYS A 119 -9.84 -8.01 -8.49
CA LYS A 119 -9.24 -6.67 -8.49
C LYS A 119 -10.29 -5.58 -8.27
N LEU A 120 -11.43 -5.69 -8.92
CA LEU A 120 -12.52 -4.72 -8.80
C LEU A 120 -13.18 -4.77 -7.42
N LEU A 121 -13.32 -5.95 -6.82
CA LEU A 121 -13.83 -6.10 -5.46
C LEU A 121 -12.90 -5.48 -4.42
N GLY A 122 -11.59 -5.65 -4.58
CA GLY A 122 -10.60 -4.98 -3.72
C GLY A 122 -10.70 -3.45 -3.81
N GLN A 123 -10.76 -2.92 -5.03
CA GLN A 123 -10.96 -1.48 -5.26
C GLN A 123 -12.27 -0.95 -4.63
N ILE A 124 -13.36 -1.70 -4.77
CA ILE A 124 -14.66 -1.36 -4.16
C ILE A 124 -14.54 -1.39 -2.63
N ALA A 125 -13.91 -2.42 -2.06
CA ALA A 125 -13.68 -2.52 -0.61
C ALA A 125 -12.89 -1.33 -0.06
N GLU A 126 -11.80 -0.94 -0.74
CA GLU A 126 -10.98 0.20 -0.34
C GLU A 126 -11.79 1.51 -0.38
N ALA A 127 -12.45 1.78 -1.50
CA ALA A 127 -13.21 3.01 -1.72
C ALA A 127 -14.45 3.09 -0.82
N TRP A 128 -15.18 1.98 -0.66
CA TRP A 128 -16.29 1.89 0.29
C TRP A 128 -15.77 2.06 1.70
N GLY A 129 -14.66 1.42 2.05
CA GLY A 129 -14.05 1.53 3.38
C GLY A 129 -13.68 2.97 3.75
N ALA A 130 -13.25 3.77 2.77
CA ALA A 130 -12.95 5.17 2.99
C ALA A 130 -14.20 6.03 3.28
N GLN A 131 -15.38 5.59 2.86
CA GLN A 131 -16.66 6.27 3.09
C GLN A 131 -17.38 5.73 4.33
N ASP A 132 -17.48 4.41 4.44
CA ASP A 132 -18.16 3.67 5.49
C ASP A 132 -17.44 2.32 5.73
N PRO A 133 -16.46 2.26 6.65
CA PRO A 133 -15.69 1.06 6.93
C PRO A 133 -16.54 -0.12 7.40
N GLY A 134 -17.59 0.15 8.18
CA GLY A 134 -18.45 -0.89 8.74
C GLY A 134 -19.25 -1.60 7.66
N GLU A 135 -19.86 -0.83 6.76
CA GLU A 135 -20.61 -1.39 5.62
C GLU A 135 -19.68 -2.10 4.63
N ALA A 136 -18.49 -1.56 4.35
CA ALA A 136 -17.51 -2.21 3.48
C ALA A 136 -17.08 -3.58 4.00
N VAL A 137 -16.81 -3.69 5.30
CA VAL A 137 -16.46 -4.96 5.96
C VAL A 137 -17.64 -5.92 6.00
N ASN A 138 -18.86 -5.44 6.28
CA ASN A 138 -20.08 -6.26 6.24
C ASN A 138 -20.30 -6.84 4.84
N TRP A 139 -20.14 -6.01 3.81
CA TRP A 139 -20.22 -6.41 2.42
C TRP A 139 -19.14 -7.45 2.07
N ALA A 140 -17.87 -7.19 2.40
CA ALA A 140 -16.78 -8.12 2.13
C ALA A 140 -17.02 -9.50 2.76
N ASN A 141 -17.55 -9.53 3.99
CA ASN A 141 -17.92 -10.78 4.66
C ASN A 141 -19.07 -11.55 4.00
N SER A 142 -19.92 -10.87 3.22
CA SER A 142 -21.03 -11.51 2.50
C SER A 142 -20.58 -12.25 1.24
N LEU A 143 -19.35 -11.98 0.77
CA LEU A 143 -18.79 -12.58 -0.44
C LEU A 143 -18.43 -14.06 -0.23
N ALA A 144 -18.36 -14.80 -1.33
CA ALA A 144 -17.85 -16.17 -1.31
C ALA A 144 -16.36 -16.19 -0.92
N ALA A 145 -15.89 -17.29 -0.32
CA ALA A 145 -14.54 -17.38 0.26
C ALA A 145 -13.40 -16.92 -0.68
N GLY A 146 -13.48 -17.22 -1.98
CA GLY A 146 -12.45 -16.82 -2.95
C GLY A 146 -12.42 -15.32 -3.28
N ASP A 147 -13.53 -14.62 -3.09
CA ASP A 147 -13.68 -13.17 -3.33
C ASP A 147 -13.57 -12.36 -2.02
N ARG A 148 -13.91 -13.00 -0.88
CA ARG A 148 -13.95 -12.39 0.45
C ARG A 148 -12.58 -11.94 0.95
N GLU A 149 -11.55 -12.78 0.84
CA GLU A 149 -10.26 -12.53 1.51
C GLU A 149 -9.64 -11.21 1.06
N GLY A 150 -9.52 -11.00 -0.24
CA GLY A 150 -8.97 -9.76 -0.80
C GLY A 150 -9.82 -8.53 -0.47
N ALA A 151 -11.15 -8.62 -0.65
CA ALA A 151 -12.03 -7.51 -0.33
C ALA A 151 -12.02 -7.15 1.17
N LEU A 152 -11.98 -8.14 2.06
CA LEU A 152 -11.94 -7.89 3.50
C LEU A 152 -10.62 -7.25 3.90
N GLN A 153 -9.50 -7.69 3.31
CA GLN A 153 -8.20 -7.09 3.57
C GLN A 153 -8.17 -5.61 3.17
N GLU A 154 -8.62 -5.27 1.95
CA GLU A 154 -8.65 -3.87 1.47
C GLU A 154 -9.59 -2.98 2.31
N ALA A 155 -10.75 -3.50 2.70
CA ALA A 155 -11.68 -2.77 3.56
C ALA A 155 -11.08 -2.49 4.95
N LEU A 156 -10.40 -3.48 5.55
CA LEU A 156 -9.74 -3.33 6.85
C LEU A 156 -8.51 -2.43 6.78
N GLY A 157 -7.75 -2.47 5.68
CA GLY A 157 -6.64 -1.56 5.42
C GLY A 157 -7.11 -0.11 5.37
N SER A 158 -8.20 0.15 4.63
CA SER A 158 -8.84 1.46 4.53
C SER A 158 -9.41 1.94 5.87
N TRP A 159 -10.06 1.04 6.64
CA TRP A 159 -10.49 1.35 8.01
C TRP A 159 -9.31 1.70 8.89
N ALA A 160 -8.22 0.92 8.84
CA ALA A 160 -7.05 1.16 9.68
C ALA A 160 -6.32 2.46 9.35
N ALA A 161 -6.40 2.95 8.11
CA ALA A 161 -5.84 4.23 7.72
C ALA A 161 -6.58 5.42 8.38
N SER A 162 -7.89 5.28 8.65
CA SER A 162 -8.74 6.37 9.16
C SER A 162 -9.09 6.26 10.65
N ALA A 163 -9.32 5.04 11.15
CA ALA A 163 -9.69 4.73 12.53
C ALA A 163 -9.04 3.39 12.96
N PRO A 164 -7.71 3.36 13.16
CA PRO A 164 -6.97 2.12 13.41
C PRO A 164 -7.40 1.38 14.68
N SER A 165 -7.76 2.08 15.76
CA SER A 165 -8.23 1.47 17.00
C SER A 165 -9.57 0.74 16.83
N GLU A 166 -10.47 1.28 16.02
CA GLU A 166 -11.75 0.64 15.69
C GLU A 166 -11.55 -0.59 14.79
N ALA A 167 -10.69 -0.47 13.77
CA ALA A 167 -10.33 -1.59 12.89
C ALA A 167 -9.69 -2.75 13.69
N ALA A 168 -8.79 -2.42 14.61
CA ALA A 168 -8.16 -3.37 15.55
C ALA A 168 -9.20 -4.08 16.41
N ALA A 169 -10.13 -3.33 17.02
CA ALA A 169 -11.21 -3.89 17.85
C ALA A 169 -12.15 -4.81 17.06
N TYR A 170 -12.39 -4.52 15.77
CA TYR A 170 -13.12 -5.43 14.89
C TYR A 170 -12.31 -6.70 14.61
N VAL A 171 -11.04 -6.57 14.24
CA VAL A 171 -10.17 -7.71 13.94
C VAL A 171 -10.04 -8.63 15.14
N ASP A 172 -9.96 -8.12 16.37
CA ASP A 172 -9.90 -8.93 17.58
C ASP A 172 -11.11 -9.87 17.76
N GLN A 173 -12.22 -9.63 17.08
CA GLN A 173 -13.42 -10.48 17.11
C GLN A 173 -13.38 -11.61 16.06
N LEU A 174 -12.47 -11.54 15.09
CA LEU A 174 -12.32 -12.56 14.05
C LEU A 174 -11.65 -13.82 14.59
N PRO A 175 -11.89 -14.99 13.95
CA PRO A 175 -11.11 -16.20 14.22
C PRO A 175 -9.62 -15.96 14.02
N GLU A 176 -8.77 -16.57 14.85
CA GLU A 176 -7.31 -16.37 14.84
C GLU A 176 -6.68 -16.55 13.45
N GLN A 177 -7.14 -17.54 12.69
CA GLN A 177 -6.66 -17.81 11.34
C GLN A 177 -6.91 -16.65 10.38
N GLU A 178 -8.02 -15.93 10.55
CA GLU A 178 -8.38 -14.77 9.71
C GLU A 178 -7.66 -13.50 10.18
N ARG A 179 -7.46 -13.35 11.50
CA ARG A 179 -6.71 -12.23 12.08
C ARG A 179 -5.26 -12.18 11.59
N ALA A 180 -4.61 -13.34 11.47
CA ALA A 180 -3.19 -13.42 11.12
C ALA A 180 -2.85 -12.69 9.80
N GLY A 181 -3.77 -12.68 8.83
CA GLY A 181 -3.57 -12.02 7.54
C GLY A 181 -3.62 -10.49 7.59
N VAL A 182 -4.32 -9.91 8.57
CA VAL A 182 -4.62 -8.46 8.61
C VAL A 182 -3.96 -7.74 9.77
N VAL A 183 -3.54 -8.45 10.83
CA VAL A 183 -2.93 -7.86 12.03
C VAL A 183 -1.74 -6.97 11.69
N GLY A 184 -0.81 -7.49 10.88
CA GLY A 184 0.40 -6.76 10.54
C GLY A 184 0.13 -5.52 9.68
N GLU A 185 -0.90 -5.53 8.85
CA GLU A 185 -1.29 -4.37 8.05
C GLU A 185 -1.86 -3.25 8.93
N ILE A 186 -2.80 -3.59 9.82
CA ILE A 186 -3.39 -2.65 10.77
C ILE A 186 -2.32 -2.02 11.65
N ALA A 187 -1.42 -2.83 12.24
CA ALA A 187 -0.35 -2.32 13.10
C ALA A 187 0.58 -1.36 12.35
N ARG A 188 0.92 -1.64 11.08
CA ARG A 188 1.78 -0.77 10.28
C ARG A 188 1.13 0.57 9.95
N ASN A 189 -0.17 0.57 9.65
CA ASN A 189 -0.93 1.80 9.39
C ASN A 189 -1.13 2.61 10.68
N TRP A 190 -1.49 1.93 11.77
CA TRP A 190 -1.68 2.55 13.07
C TRP A 190 -0.40 3.24 13.56
N ALA A 191 0.75 2.58 13.41
CA ALA A 191 2.02 3.13 13.88
C ALA A 191 2.50 4.39 13.16
N GLN A 192 1.92 4.75 12.01
CA GLN A 192 2.22 6.03 11.36
C GLN A 192 1.60 7.22 12.10
N GLN A 193 0.57 6.98 12.90
CA GLN A 193 -0.21 8.02 13.59
C GLN A 193 -0.04 7.93 15.12
N GLU A 194 -0.15 6.72 15.66
CA GLU A 194 -0.22 6.42 17.10
C GLU A 194 0.63 5.18 17.40
N PRO A 195 1.97 5.30 17.36
CA PRO A 195 2.87 4.15 17.44
C PRO A 195 2.91 3.46 18.81
N GLU A 196 2.61 4.18 19.90
CA GLU A 196 2.49 3.60 21.24
C GLU A 196 1.27 2.67 21.32
N GLU A 197 0.10 3.17 20.91
CA GLU A 197 -1.15 2.42 20.89
C GLU A 197 -1.08 1.22 19.94
N ALA A 198 -0.44 1.40 18.78
CA ALA A 198 -0.18 0.31 17.84
C ALA A 198 0.70 -0.79 18.45
N ALA A 199 1.72 -0.41 19.23
CA ALA A 199 2.59 -1.35 19.92
C ALA A 199 1.84 -2.12 21.01
N GLU A 200 1.06 -1.42 21.84
CA GLU A 200 0.22 -2.03 22.87
C GLU A 200 -0.73 -3.07 22.28
N TRP A 201 -1.47 -2.69 21.22
CA TRP A 201 -2.37 -3.61 20.56
C TRP A 201 -1.62 -4.79 19.94
N LEU A 202 -0.55 -4.53 19.17
CA LEU A 202 0.22 -5.60 18.53
C LEU A 202 0.87 -6.54 19.55
N GLY A 203 1.34 -6.02 20.69
CA GLY A 203 1.90 -6.79 21.79
C GLY A 203 0.92 -7.80 22.36
N SER A 204 -0.37 -7.44 22.41
CA SER A 204 -1.46 -8.32 22.87
C SER A 204 -1.86 -9.42 21.88
N GLN A 205 -1.45 -9.30 20.61
CA GLN A 205 -1.76 -10.29 19.58
C GLN A 205 -0.96 -11.60 19.80
N PRO A 206 -1.52 -12.76 19.39
CA PRO A 206 -0.79 -14.03 19.40
C PRO A 206 0.52 -13.95 18.63
N GLU A 207 1.54 -14.68 19.13
CA GLU A 207 2.84 -14.73 18.46
C GLU A 207 2.71 -15.39 17.08
N GLY A 208 3.33 -14.79 16.06
CA GLY A 208 3.29 -15.28 14.69
C GLY A 208 4.06 -14.38 13.73
N GLN A 209 4.24 -14.84 12.49
CA GLN A 209 5.04 -14.13 11.49
C GLN A 209 4.54 -12.70 11.23
N SER A 210 3.22 -12.53 11.11
CA SER A 210 2.58 -11.22 10.90
C SER A 210 2.87 -10.23 12.02
N LYS A 211 2.81 -10.69 13.28
CA LYS A 211 3.16 -9.89 14.46
C LYS A 211 4.64 -9.50 14.44
N ALA A 212 5.52 -10.46 14.18
CA ALA A 212 6.96 -10.21 14.16
C ALA A 212 7.35 -9.22 13.05
N ASP A 213 6.83 -9.38 11.85
CA ASP A 213 7.11 -8.49 10.72
C ASP A 213 6.61 -7.07 10.98
N ALA A 214 5.44 -6.92 11.61
CA ALA A 214 4.89 -5.63 11.96
C ALA A 214 5.62 -4.96 13.13
N MET A 215 6.06 -5.72 14.13
CA MET A 215 6.69 -5.17 15.33
C MET A 215 7.93 -4.33 15.01
N GLY A 216 8.75 -4.76 14.05
CA GLY A 216 9.89 -3.96 13.61
C GLY A 216 9.51 -2.62 12.98
N HIS A 217 8.39 -2.55 12.25
CA HIS A 217 7.89 -1.31 11.67
C HIS A 217 7.26 -0.40 12.74
N VAL A 218 6.50 -0.98 13.67
CA VAL A 218 5.91 -0.24 14.80
C VAL A 218 7.02 0.38 15.64
N MET A 219 8.02 -0.42 16.05
CA MET A 219 9.16 0.08 16.82
C MET A 219 9.96 1.13 16.05
N TRP A 220 10.16 0.98 14.74
CA TRP A 220 10.84 2.02 13.97
C TRP A 220 10.11 3.37 14.02
N ASN A 221 8.78 3.37 13.85
CA ASN A 221 7.99 4.61 13.91
C ASN A 221 7.96 5.18 15.33
N TRP A 222 7.73 4.33 16.34
CA TRP A 222 7.71 4.78 17.73
C TRP A 222 9.05 5.39 18.12
N THR A 223 10.16 4.70 17.83
CA THR A 223 11.50 5.19 18.16
C THR A 223 11.79 6.53 17.50
N THR A 224 11.33 6.74 16.27
CA THR A 224 11.52 8.02 15.55
C THR A 224 10.74 9.18 16.20
N SER A 225 9.68 8.89 16.95
CA SER A 225 8.89 9.88 17.70
C SER A 225 9.38 10.04 19.15
N ASP A 226 9.51 8.93 19.87
CA ASP A 226 9.93 8.84 21.26
C ASP A 226 10.78 7.57 21.49
N PRO A 227 12.12 7.67 21.42
CA PRO A 227 13.01 6.52 21.55
C PRO A 227 13.06 5.97 22.98
N GLU A 228 12.85 6.80 24.00
CA GLU A 228 12.90 6.35 25.40
C GLU A 228 11.66 5.52 25.73
N ALA A 229 10.47 6.00 25.37
CA ALA A 229 9.23 5.25 25.56
C ALA A 229 9.24 3.93 24.80
N ALA A 230 9.64 3.94 23.53
CA ALA A 230 9.71 2.73 22.69
C ALA A 230 10.68 1.67 23.27
N ALA A 231 11.87 2.09 23.69
CA ALA A 231 12.86 1.19 24.27
C ALA A 231 12.41 0.60 25.61
N ASN A 232 11.78 1.42 26.47
CA ASN A 232 11.24 0.97 27.76
C ASN A 232 10.12 -0.06 27.55
N TRP A 233 9.16 0.24 26.67
CA TRP A 233 8.06 -0.67 26.38
C TRP A 233 8.55 -1.99 25.79
N LEU A 234 9.48 -1.95 24.82
CA LEU A 234 10.00 -3.17 24.21
C LEU A 234 10.76 -4.02 25.24
N GLY A 235 11.53 -3.40 26.13
CA GLY A 235 12.28 -4.09 27.19
C GLY A 235 11.41 -4.86 28.18
N GLU A 236 10.12 -4.56 28.25
CA GLU A 236 9.13 -5.29 29.07
C GLU A 236 8.46 -6.45 28.32
N GLN A 237 8.67 -6.56 27.01
CA GLN A 237 8.07 -7.61 26.18
C GLN A 237 8.82 -8.95 26.34
N PRO A 238 8.11 -10.09 26.19
CA PRO A 238 8.76 -11.40 26.25
C PRO A 238 9.72 -11.60 25.06
N ALA A 239 10.85 -12.26 25.33
CA ALA A 239 11.78 -12.67 24.28
C ALA A 239 11.09 -13.59 23.24
N GLY A 240 11.52 -13.46 21.98
CA GLY A 240 10.96 -14.21 20.86
C GLY A 240 11.05 -13.45 19.53
N PRO A 241 10.47 -13.99 18.45
CA PRO A 241 10.57 -13.42 17.11
C PRO A 241 10.10 -11.96 17.02
N SER A 242 8.96 -11.63 17.65
CA SER A 242 8.46 -10.25 17.66
C SER A 242 9.37 -9.30 18.43
N TYR A 243 9.94 -9.73 19.55
CA TYR A 243 10.92 -8.93 20.31
C TYR A 243 12.16 -8.65 19.46
N ASP A 244 12.74 -9.68 18.84
CA ASP A 244 13.92 -9.56 17.97
C ASP A 244 13.67 -8.63 16.77
N SER A 245 12.50 -8.71 16.15
CA SER A 245 12.07 -7.78 15.10
C SER A 245 11.89 -6.35 15.63
N GLY A 246 11.33 -6.19 16.83
CA GLY A 246 11.21 -4.89 17.50
C GLY A 246 12.57 -4.25 17.76
N VAL A 247 13.53 -5.02 18.26
CA VAL A 247 14.93 -4.58 18.49
C VAL A 247 15.57 -4.16 17.16
N THR A 248 15.30 -4.90 16.09
CA THR A 248 15.73 -4.53 14.74
C THR A 248 15.16 -3.16 14.31
N GLY A 249 13.89 -2.90 14.62
CA GLY A 249 13.23 -1.60 14.39
C GLY A 249 13.90 -0.46 15.16
N LEU A 250 14.09 -0.63 16.47
CA LEU A 250 14.79 0.31 17.36
C LEU A 250 16.20 0.63 16.83
N ALA A 251 17.00 -0.41 16.54
CA ALA A 251 18.37 -0.24 16.08
C ALA A 251 18.43 0.49 14.72
N LYS A 252 17.52 0.20 13.79
CA LYS A 252 17.42 0.92 12.52
C LYS A 252 17.05 2.39 12.72
N ALA A 253 16.12 2.69 13.62
CA ALA A 253 15.74 4.07 13.93
C ALA A 253 16.88 4.83 14.60
N ALA A 254 17.56 4.27 15.60
CA ALA A 254 18.75 4.88 16.20
C ALA A 254 19.85 5.18 15.16
N THR A 255 20.11 4.24 14.25
CA THR A 255 21.11 4.38 13.19
C THR A 255 20.76 5.48 12.18
N HIS A 256 19.48 5.65 11.84
CA HIS A 256 19.09 6.46 10.68
C HIS A 256 18.32 7.74 11.01
N ALA A 257 17.52 7.74 12.07
CA ALA A 257 16.78 8.92 12.53
C ALA A 257 17.64 9.78 13.47
N TYR A 258 18.48 9.16 14.30
CA TYR A 258 19.27 9.84 15.33
C TYR A 258 20.78 9.88 15.09
N ASP A 259 21.28 9.19 14.05
CA ASP A 259 22.72 9.07 13.74
C ASP A 259 23.54 8.56 14.95
N ASP A 260 22.95 7.66 15.74
CA ASP A 260 23.57 6.99 16.89
C ASP A 260 23.73 5.48 16.63
N PRO A 261 24.69 5.10 15.77
CA PRO A 261 24.96 3.70 15.51
C PRO A 261 25.60 3.01 16.72
N SER A 262 26.19 3.73 17.68
CA SER A 262 26.78 3.12 18.87
C SER A 262 25.73 2.46 19.76
N THR A 263 24.61 3.16 20.02
CA THR A 263 23.44 2.60 20.69
C THR A 263 22.80 1.50 19.86
N ALA A 264 22.70 1.71 18.54
CA ALA A 264 22.10 0.72 17.65
C ALA A 264 22.84 -0.62 17.63
N VAL A 265 24.18 -0.63 17.63
CA VAL A 265 24.97 -1.87 17.71
C VAL A 265 24.70 -2.58 19.04
N ASN A 266 24.65 -1.84 20.15
CA ASN A 266 24.39 -2.42 21.47
C ASN A 266 23.00 -3.05 21.57
N TRP A 267 21.98 -2.49 20.92
CA TRP A 267 20.68 -3.15 20.81
C TRP A 267 20.70 -4.32 19.83
N ALA A 268 21.33 -4.18 18.67
CA ALA A 268 21.44 -5.27 17.71
C ALA A 268 22.06 -6.53 18.33
N SER A 269 23.03 -6.38 19.24
CA SER A 269 23.68 -7.50 19.91
C SER A 269 22.80 -8.24 20.93
N THR A 270 21.65 -7.69 21.33
CA THR A 270 20.69 -8.35 22.24
C THR A 270 19.69 -9.26 21.52
N ILE A 271 19.66 -9.25 20.19
CA ILE A 271 18.77 -10.09 19.37
C ILE A 271 19.13 -11.57 19.61
N GLU A 272 18.14 -12.40 19.94
CA GLU A 272 18.36 -13.83 20.23
C GLU A 272 18.67 -14.62 18.96
N ASN A 273 17.89 -14.38 17.90
CA ASN A 273 18.13 -14.98 16.59
C ASN A 273 19.52 -14.61 16.06
N GLN A 274 20.38 -15.63 15.90
CA GLN A 274 21.77 -15.42 15.54
C GLN A 274 21.95 -14.77 14.17
N ASP A 275 21.23 -15.23 13.14
CA ASP A 275 21.37 -14.70 11.79
C ASP A 275 20.93 -13.22 11.73
N LEU A 276 19.84 -12.88 12.43
CA LEU A 276 19.35 -11.51 12.50
C LEU A 276 20.28 -10.61 13.33
N ARG A 277 20.77 -11.10 14.48
CA ARG A 277 21.76 -10.41 15.31
C ARG A 277 23.03 -10.10 14.51
N ASP A 278 23.57 -11.09 13.82
CA ASP A 278 24.81 -10.96 13.07
C ASP A 278 24.61 -9.97 11.92
N SER A 279 23.50 -10.09 11.18
CA SER A 279 23.16 -9.15 10.11
C SER A 279 23.02 -7.70 10.61
N MET A 280 22.29 -7.49 11.70
CA MET A 280 22.05 -6.16 12.26
C MET A 280 23.29 -5.56 12.90
N THR A 281 24.09 -6.36 13.61
CA THR A 281 25.37 -5.93 14.19
C THR A 281 26.33 -5.50 13.10
N GLN A 282 26.49 -6.31 12.04
CA GLN A 282 27.34 -5.97 10.90
C GLN A 282 26.86 -4.71 10.17
N HIS A 283 25.54 -4.55 9.99
CA HIS A 283 24.98 -3.35 9.38
C HIS A 283 25.30 -2.10 10.21
N THR A 284 24.91 -2.10 11.49
CA THR A 284 25.05 -0.94 12.39
C THR A 284 26.52 -0.60 12.65
N LEU A 285 27.39 -1.60 12.83
CA LEU A 285 28.83 -1.41 13.02
C LEU A 285 29.50 -0.85 11.77
N GLY A 286 29.06 -1.24 10.57
CA GLY A 286 29.55 -0.65 9.31
C GLY A 286 29.15 0.83 9.15
N VAL A 287 27.98 1.23 9.67
CA VAL A 287 27.58 2.64 9.75
C VAL A 287 28.42 3.37 10.80
N TRP A 288 28.60 2.78 11.99
CA TRP A 288 29.42 3.36 13.05
C TRP A 288 30.86 3.60 12.59
N ARG A 289 31.47 2.61 11.92
CA ARG A 289 32.84 2.74 11.40
C ARG A 289 33.00 3.91 10.42
N ARG A 290 31.98 4.21 9.63
CA ARG A 290 31.98 5.38 8.73
C ARG A 290 32.01 6.69 9.52
N GLN A 291 31.31 6.74 10.65
CA GLN A 291 31.20 7.93 11.50
C GLN A 291 32.41 8.09 12.43
N ASP A 292 32.84 7.00 13.06
CA ASP A 292 33.99 6.91 13.97
C ASP A 292 34.61 5.50 13.89
N GLU A 293 35.68 5.38 13.10
CA GLU A 293 36.36 4.11 12.88
C GLU A 293 37.04 3.57 14.16
N ALA A 294 37.64 4.46 14.96
CA ALA A 294 38.37 4.04 16.15
C ALA A 294 37.42 3.51 17.24
N ALA A 295 36.28 4.15 17.43
CA ALA A 295 35.27 3.69 18.37
C ALA A 295 34.65 2.36 17.94
N ALA A 296 34.33 2.21 16.64
CA ALA A 296 33.82 0.97 16.08
C ALA A 296 34.84 -0.18 16.19
N GLU A 297 36.13 0.07 15.93
CA GLU A 297 37.22 -0.90 16.12
C GLU A 297 37.32 -1.35 17.58
N SER A 298 37.27 -0.42 18.53
CA SER A 298 37.32 -0.74 19.96
C SER A 298 36.14 -1.63 20.36
N TRP A 299 34.93 -1.25 19.98
CA TRP A 299 33.74 -2.04 20.31
C TRP A 299 33.79 -3.44 19.69
N ALA A 300 34.21 -3.55 18.42
CA ALA A 300 34.34 -4.82 17.72
C ALA A 300 35.34 -5.75 18.42
N ALA A 301 36.49 -5.21 18.85
CA ALA A 301 37.50 -5.96 19.60
C ALA A 301 36.98 -6.42 20.97
N ASP A 302 36.31 -5.54 21.71
CA ASP A 302 35.77 -5.84 23.05
C ASP A 302 34.68 -6.92 23.01
N ASN A 303 33.89 -6.95 21.94
CA ASN A 303 32.77 -7.89 21.76
C ASN A 303 33.13 -9.12 20.89
N GLN A 304 34.38 -9.24 20.43
CA GLN A 304 34.86 -10.34 19.57
C GLN A 304 34.06 -10.48 18.27
N VAL A 305 33.69 -9.35 17.67
CA VAL A 305 32.96 -9.27 16.40
C VAL A 305 33.91 -8.84 15.29
N ASP A 306 33.84 -9.48 14.13
CA ASP A 306 34.61 -9.05 12.96
C ASP A 306 34.16 -7.67 12.49
N LEU A 307 35.11 -6.76 12.30
CA LEU A 307 34.82 -5.39 11.86
C LEU A 307 34.41 -5.38 10.36
N PRO A 308 33.16 -5.01 10.02
CA PRO A 308 32.72 -4.87 8.64
C PRO A 308 33.45 -3.73 7.90
N PRO A 309 33.44 -3.74 6.56
CA PRO A 309 33.79 -2.55 5.80
C PRO A 309 32.85 -1.39 6.15
N ALA A 310 33.39 -0.16 6.16
CA ALA A 310 32.58 1.04 6.34
C ALA A 310 31.52 1.16 5.24
N GLN A 311 30.28 1.46 5.61
CA GLN A 311 29.21 1.64 4.63
C GLN A 311 29.39 2.94 3.83
N PRO A 312 29.00 2.99 2.55
CA PRO A 312 29.02 4.23 1.78
C PRO A 312 28.03 5.25 2.36
N ALA A 313 28.29 6.54 2.10
CA ALA A 313 27.31 7.59 2.38
C ALA A 313 26.04 7.38 1.53
N ARG A 314 24.85 7.56 2.12
CA ARG A 314 23.60 7.63 1.34
C ARG A 314 23.64 8.89 0.48
N LYS A 315 23.36 8.75 -0.82
CA LYS A 315 23.25 9.86 -1.78
C LYS A 315 21.92 10.57 -1.65
#